data_AF-A0A9X6XV17-F1
#
_entry.id   AF-A0A9X6XV17-F1
#
_cell.length_a   1.000
_cell.length_b   1.000
_cell.length_c   1.000
_cell.angle_alpha   90.00
_cell.angle_beta   90.00
_cell.angle_gamma   90.00
#
_symmetry.space_group_name_H-M   'P 1'
#
loop_
_entity.id
_entity.type
_entity.pdbx_description
1 polymer ?
#
loop_
_entity_poly.entity_id
_entity_poly.type
_entity_poly.pdbx_seq_one_letter_code
_entity_poly.pdbx_strand_id
1 'polypeptide(L)'
;ETRMDFRRLDVSVATENLKATIQWDGEEISLIEAIELAKQIRGEVKDLKNFGNRKKQERKSSNGWGNSDANVIVFAMYEPEDYRKKALKLEREVTRLSLEIERKNHFVEFEFANAERYI
;
A
#
# COMPACT_ATOMS: atom_id res chain seq x y z
N GLU A 1 -10.33 26.83 -17.16
CA GLU A 1 -9.35 27.44 -16.25
C GLU A 1 -8.97 26.48 -15.12
N THR A 2 -9.91 26.08 -14.27
CA THR A 2 -9.72 25.13 -13.15
C THR A 2 -8.98 23.84 -13.50
N ARG A 3 -9.31 23.19 -14.63
CA ARG A 3 -8.59 21.98 -15.08
C ARG A 3 -7.11 22.22 -15.36
N MET A 4 -6.75 23.40 -15.86
CA MET A 4 -5.33 23.74 -16.10
C MET A 4 -4.59 23.99 -14.81
N ASP A 5 -5.24 24.64 -13.83
CA ASP A 5 -4.68 24.91 -12.52
C ASP A 5 -4.34 23.60 -11.79
N PHE A 6 -5.27 22.64 -11.75
CA PHE A 6 -5.00 21.30 -11.20
C PHE A 6 -3.85 20.58 -11.90
N ARG A 7 -3.82 20.59 -13.25
CA ARG A 7 -2.71 19.98 -13.99
C ARG A 7 -1.37 20.62 -13.66
N ARG A 8 -1.31 21.96 -13.48
CA ARG A 8 -0.09 22.66 -13.09
C ARG A 8 0.32 22.31 -11.66
N LEU A 9 -0.64 22.23 -10.75
CA LEU A 9 -0.42 21.80 -9.38
C LEU A 9 0.17 20.38 -9.33
N ASP A 10 -0.41 19.43 -10.07
CA ASP A 10 0.09 18.05 -10.16
C ASP A 10 1.56 18.00 -10.64
N VAL A 11 1.90 18.81 -11.65
CA VAL A 11 3.26 18.92 -12.16
C VAL A 11 4.21 19.50 -11.11
N SER A 12 3.80 20.56 -10.40
CA SER A 12 4.61 21.15 -9.33
C SER A 12 4.88 20.13 -8.21
N VAL A 13 3.83 19.44 -7.73
CA VAL A 13 3.94 18.39 -6.71
C VAL A 13 4.88 17.27 -7.17
N ALA A 14 4.70 16.77 -8.40
CA ALA A 14 5.55 15.71 -8.93
C ALA A 14 7.02 16.15 -9.05
N THR A 15 7.25 17.41 -9.45
CA THR A 15 8.60 17.97 -9.60
C THR A 15 9.30 18.07 -8.26
N GLU A 16 8.61 18.56 -7.22
CA GLU A 16 9.22 18.68 -5.89
C GLU A 16 9.40 17.33 -5.20
N ASN A 17 8.48 16.39 -5.40
CA ASN A 17 8.64 15.01 -4.93
C ASN A 17 9.82 14.29 -5.60
N LEU A 18 10.15 14.65 -6.85
CA LEU A 18 11.31 14.08 -7.53
C LEU A 18 12.63 14.62 -6.97
N LYS A 19 12.67 15.89 -6.56
CA LYS A 19 13.88 16.53 -6.00
C LYS A 19 14.11 16.16 -4.55
N ALA A 20 13.04 16.03 -3.76
CA ALA A 20 13.14 15.67 -2.36
C ALA A 20 13.63 14.23 -2.21
N THR A 21 14.62 13.99 -1.34
CA THR A 21 15.15 12.65 -1.06
C THR A 21 14.96 12.22 0.39
N ILE A 22 14.92 10.90 0.62
CA ILE A 22 14.97 10.25 1.93
C ILE A 22 16.06 9.16 1.94
N GLN A 23 16.56 8.83 3.13
CA GLN A 23 17.45 7.70 3.34
C GLN A 23 16.62 6.45 3.66
N TRP A 24 16.70 5.42 2.82
CA TRP A 24 15.96 4.18 2.97
C TRP A 24 16.87 2.97 2.71
N ASP A 25 16.98 2.07 3.69
CA ASP A 25 17.74 0.81 3.59
C ASP A 25 19.19 0.94 3.07
N GLY A 26 19.84 2.06 3.43
CA GLY A 26 21.24 2.33 3.07
C GLY A 26 21.41 3.06 1.74
N GLU A 27 20.31 3.37 1.05
CA GLU A 27 20.30 4.11 -0.21
C GLU A 27 19.54 5.43 -0.07
N GLU A 28 19.96 6.44 -0.83
CA GLU A 28 19.20 7.66 -0.99
C GLU A 28 18.22 7.48 -2.15
N ILE A 29 16.93 7.63 -1.88
CA ILE A 29 15.87 7.53 -2.89
C ILE A 29 15.05 8.81 -2.90
N SER A 30 14.48 9.16 -4.06
CA SER A 30 13.55 10.28 -4.16
C SER A 30 12.26 10.00 -3.39
N LEU A 31 11.57 11.07 -2.97
CA LEU A 31 10.32 10.99 -2.24
C LEU A 31 9.22 10.33 -3.10
N ILE A 32 9.23 10.58 -4.42
CA ILE A 32 8.33 9.88 -5.34
C ILE A 32 8.62 8.37 -5.40
N GLU A 33 9.89 7.95 -5.47
CA GLU A 33 10.26 6.53 -5.42
C GLU A 33 9.82 5.88 -4.10
N ALA A 34 10.03 6.56 -2.98
CA ALA A 34 9.58 6.11 -1.66
C ALA A 34 8.06 5.91 -1.60
N ILE A 35 7.28 6.85 -2.17
CA ILE A 35 5.81 6.77 -2.23
C ILE A 35 5.38 5.56 -3.07
N GLU A 36 6.00 5.35 -4.23
CA GLU A 36 5.69 4.19 -5.08
C GLU A 36 6.09 2.87 -4.44
N LEU A 37 7.26 2.81 -3.79
CA LEU A 37 7.68 1.65 -3.01
C LEU A 37 6.66 1.33 -1.90
N ALA A 38 6.19 2.33 -1.17
CA ALA A 38 5.16 2.14 -0.15
C ALA A 38 3.83 1.63 -0.74
N LYS A 39 3.44 2.06 -1.95
CA LYS A 39 2.25 1.53 -2.65
C LYS A 39 2.44 0.06 -3.02
N GLN A 40 3.60 -0.30 -3.55
CA GLN A 40 3.93 -1.68 -3.93
C GLN A 40 3.89 -2.60 -2.70
N ILE A 41 4.55 -2.22 -1.60
CA ILE A 41 4.55 -3.03 -0.36
C ILE A 41 3.13 -3.17 0.19
N ARG A 42 2.31 -2.12 0.19
CA ARG A 42 0.90 -2.23 0.62
C ARG A 42 0.08 -3.17 -0.26
N GLY A 43 0.34 -3.18 -1.56
CA GLY A 43 -0.25 -4.14 -2.50
C GLY A 43 0.12 -5.58 -2.13
N GLU A 44 1.41 -5.84 -1.90
CA GLU A 44 1.89 -7.15 -1.49
C GLU A 44 1.32 -7.58 -0.13
N VAL A 45 1.30 -6.69 0.86
CA VAL A 45 0.67 -6.94 2.17
C VAL A 45 -0.78 -7.36 2.02
N LYS A 46 -1.55 -6.68 1.15
CA LYS A 46 -2.96 -7.01 0.90
C LYS A 46 -3.09 -8.44 0.36
N ASP A 47 -2.26 -8.81 -0.60
CA ASP A 47 -2.30 -10.15 -1.19
C ASP A 47 -1.87 -11.22 -0.18
N LEU A 48 -0.79 -10.99 0.57
CA LEU A 48 -0.33 -11.89 1.63
C LEU A 48 -1.37 -12.08 2.73
N LYS A 49 -2.08 -11.01 3.11
CA LYS A 49 -3.21 -11.10 4.05
C LYS A 49 -4.36 -11.94 3.49
N ASN A 50 -4.67 -11.81 2.20
CA ASN A 50 -5.68 -12.65 1.56
C ASN A 50 -5.32 -14.15 1.63
N PHE A 51 -4.04 -14.49 1.43
CA PHE A 51 -3.57 -15.86 1.58
C PHE A 51 -3.52 -16.32 3.03
N GLY A 52 -3.02 -15.48 3.94
CA GLY A 52 -2.83 -15.80 5.36
C GLY A 52 -4.11 -15.84 6.18
N ASN A 53 -5.19 -15.18 5.73
CA ASN A 53 -6.50 -15.26 6.37
C ASN A 53 -7.26 -16.55 6.04
N ARG A 54 -6.79 -17.36 5.07
CA ARG A 54 -7.43 -18.65 4.78
C ARG A 54 -7.09 -19.66 5.87
N LYS A 55 -8.07 -20.48 6.26
CA LYS A 55 -7.81 -21.61 7.14
C LYS A 55 -7.09 -22.71 6.36
N LYS A 56 -6.12 -23.39 7.00
CA LYS A 56 -5.43 -24.54 6.41
C LYS A 56 -6.41 -25.67 6.06
N GLN A 57 -7.39 -25.88 6.93
CA GLN A 57 -8.48 -26.81 6.77
C GLN A 57 -9.79 -26.14 7.18
N GLU A 58 -10.80 -26.23 6.33
CA GLU A 58 -12.13 -25.68 6.59
C GLU A 58 -13.21 -26.68 6.19
N ARG A 59 -14.19 -26.89 7.07
CA ARG A 59 -15.40 -27.64 6.72
C ARG A 59 -16.38 -26.66 6.08
N LYS A 60 -16.68 -26.85 4.79
CA LYS A 60 -17.72 -26.07 4.11
C LYS A 60 -19.08 -26.72 4.40
N SER A 61 -19.94 -25.99 5.11
CA SER A 61 -21.35 -26.36 5.22
C SER A 61 -22.07 -25.95 3.95
N SER A 62 -22.82 -26.87 3.33
CA SER A 62 -23.67 -26.59 2.17
C SER A 62 -24.83 -25.68 2.58
N ASN A 63 -24.65 -24.36 2.44
CA ASN A 63 -25.75 -23.41 2.42
C ASN A 63 -26.12 -23.08 0.97
N GLY A 64 -26.72 -24.03 0.25
CA GLY A 64 -27.28 -23.76 -1.08
C GLY A 64 -27.44 -24.99 -2.00
N TRP A 65 -28.65 -25.55 -2.02
CA TRP A 65 -29.27 -26.37 -3.08
C TRP A 65 -28.38 -27.44 -3.75
N GLY A 66 -28.28 -28.61 -3.09
CA GLY A 66 -27.75 -29.82 -3.70
C GLY A 66 -27.17 -30.79 -2.65
N ASN A 67 -27.97 -31.78 -2.27
CA ASN A 67 -27.65 -32.91 -1.39
C ASN A 67 -27.04 -32.57 -0.01
N SER A 68 -27.90 -32.52 1.00
CA SER A 68 -27.70 -32.05 2.38
C SER A 68 -26.65 -32.79 3.22
N ASP A 69 -25.96 -33.80 2.67
CA ASP A 69 -25.05 -34.70 3.41
C ASP A 69 -23.58 -34.63 2.98
N ALA A 70 -23.23 -33.82 1.99
CA ALA A 70 -21.84 -33.69 1.55
C ALA A 70 -21.04 -32.76 2.49
N ASN A 71 -20.47 -33.33 3.54
CA ASN A 71 -19.45 -32.68 4.36
C ASN A 71 -18.16 -32.51 3.56
N VAL A 72 -18.04 -31.42 2.82
CA VAL A 72 -16.82 -31.11 2.06
C VAL A 72 -15.81 -30.47 2.99
N ILE A 73 -14.65 -31.11 3.13
CA ILE A 73 -13.47 -30.53 3.77
C ILE A 73 -12.60 -29.91 2.67
N VAL A 74 -12.31 -28.62 2.80
CA VAL A 74 -11.42 -27.89 1.91
C VAL A 74 -10.09 -27.69 2.61
N PHE A 75 -9.00 -27.96 1.89
CA PHE A 75 -7.64 -27.77 2.36
C PHE A 75 -6.93 -26.71 1.51
N ALA A 76 -6.20 -25.80 2.16
CA ALA A 76 -5.26 -24.93 1.47
C ALA A 76 -4.01 -25.74 1.10
N MET A 77 -3.60 -25.68 -0.17
CA MET A 77 -2.40 -26.38 -0.68
C MET A 77 -1.08 -25.68 -0.30
N TYR A 78 -1.17 -24.61 0.49
CA TYR A 78 -0.04 -23.81 0.99
C TYR A 78 -0.19 -23.64 2.51
N GLU A 79 0.79 -23.03 3.19
CA GLU A 79 0.76 -22.79 4.64
C GLU A 79 0.33 -21.35 4.96
N PRO A 80 -0.94 -21.07 5.36
CA PRO A 80 -1.42 -19.71 5.58
C PRO A 80 -0.62 -18.94 6.63
N GLU A 81 -0.11 -19.60 7.66
CA GLU A 81 0.68 -18.96 8.72
C GLU A 81 1.98 -18.34 8.17
N ASP A 82 2.60 -18.93 7.15
CA ASP A 82 3.81 -18.37 6.54
C ASP A 82 3.50 -17.04 5.83
N TYR A 83 2.35 -16.95 5.15
CA TYR A 83 1.90 -15.72 4.50
C TYR A 83 1.51 -14.67 5.52
N ARG A 84 0.87 -15.07 6.63
CA ARG A 84 0.53 -14.18 7.75
C ARG A 84 1.80 -13.56 8.37
N LYS A 85 2.85 -14.36 8.60
CA LYS A 85 4.15 -13.88 9.10
C LYS A 85 4.83 -12.93 8.12
N LYS A 86 4.83 -13.25 6.83
CA LYS A 86 5.37 -12.38 5.77
C LYS A 86 4.63 -11.05 5.72
N ALA A 87 3.29 -11.08 5.74
CA ALA A 87 2.47 -9.87 5.78
C ALA A 87 2.84 -8.97 6.96
N LEU A 88 2.95 -9.55 8.17
CA LEU A 88 3.30 -8.79 9.37
C LEU A 88 4.68 -8.12 9.28
N LYS A 89 5.65 -8.78 8.63
CA LYS A 89 6.98 -8.19 8.40
C LYS A 89 6.89 -6.97 7.47
N LEU A 90 6.25 -7.13 6.31
CA LEU A 90 6.10 -6.06 5.33
C LEU A 90 5.23 -4.91 5.86
N GLU A 91 4.25 -5.18 6.73
CA GLU A 91 3.48 -4.12 7.39
C GLU A 91 4.36 -3.21 8.24
N ARG A 92 5.23 -3.80 9.07
CA ARG A 92 6.17 -3.01 9.88
C ARG A 92 7.10 -2.18 9.00
N GLU A 93 7.55 -2.77 7.91
CA GLU A 93 8.42 -2.10 6.93
C GLU A 93 7.73 -0.91 6.29
N VAL A 94 6.51 -1.08 5.75
CA VAL A 94 5.80 0.04 5.11
C VAL A 94 5.32 1.09 6.11
N THR A 95 5.04 0.71 7.36
CA THR A 95 4.79 1.69 8.43
C THR A 95 6.02 2.54 8.67
N ARG A 96 7.22 1.93 8.77
CA ARG A 96 8.47 2.69 8.91
C ARG A 96 8.69 3.62 7.71
N LEU A 97 8.53 3.12 6.49
CA LEU A 97 8.67 3.91 5.27
C LEU A 97 7.70 5.10 5.23
N SER A 98 6.45 4.87 5.62
CA SER A 98 5.43 5.92 5.67
C SER A 98 5.81 7.02 6.66
N LEU A 99 6.43 6.68 7.79
CA LEU A 99 6.91 7.67 8.75
C LEU A 99 8.10 8.48 8.22
N GLU A 100 9.00 7.89 7.43
CA GLU A 100 10.08 8.64 6.75
C GLU A 100 9.51 9.63 5.72
N ILE A 101 8.57 9.15 4.90
CA ILE A 101 7.87 9.96 3.90
C ILE A 101 7.17 11.14 4.58
N GLU A 102 6.39 10.88 5.64
CA GLU A 102 5.66 11.93 6.36
C GLU A 102 6.60 12.98 6.93
N ARG A 103 7.71 12.55 7.56
CA ARG A 103 8.72 13.48 8.05
C ARG A 103 9.28 14.35 6.95
N LYS A 104 9.58 13.78 5.78
CA LYS A 104 10.10 14.57 4.65
C LYS A 104 9.06 15.53 4.09
N ASN A 105 7.79 15.12 3.98
CA ASN A 105 6.69 15.94 3.48
C ASN A 105 6.57 17.27 4.23
N HIS A 106 6.77 17.27 5.55
CA HIS A 106 6.72 18.50 6.36
C HIS A 106 7.78 19.55 6.01
N PHE A 107 8.84 19.19 5.29
CA PHE A 107 9.91 20.10 4.88
C PHE A 107 9.89 20.43 3.38
N VAL A 108 8.96 19.86 2.62
CA VAL A 108 8.83 20.14 1.19
C VAL A 108 7.79 21.23 0.99
N GLU A 109 8.26 22.42 0.63
CA GLU A 109 7.42 23.59 0.35
C GLU A 109 7.52 23.96 -1.13
N PHE A 110 6.40 24.40 -1.71
CA PHE A 110 6.38 24.87 -3.09
C PHE A 110 5.33 25.95 -3.30
N GLU A 111 5.63 26.88 -4.20
CA GLU A 111 4.72 27.97 -4.53
C GLU A 111 3.71 27.55 -5.60
N PHE A 112 2.45 27.92 -5.40
CA PHE A 112 1.39 27.79 -6.39
C PHE A 112 0.78 29.15 -6.67
N ALA A 113 1.10 29.73 -7.83
CA ALA A 113 0.74 31.12 -8.17
C ALA A 113 -0.76 31.43 -8.10
N ASN A 114 -1.62 30.44 -8.34
CA ASN A 114 -3.08 30.60 -8.32
C ASN A 114 -3.70 30.16 -6.98
N ALA A 115 -2.91 30.01 -5.91
CA ALA A 115 -3.37 29.52 -4.61
C ALA A 115 -4.50 30.37 -4.03
N GLU A 116 -4.40 31.70 -4.13
CA GLU A 116 -5.40 32.65 -3.61
C GLU A 116 -6.82 32.42 -4.14
N ARG A 117 -6.97 31.77 -5.30
CA ARG A 117 -8.28 31.47 -5.88
C ARG A 117 -8.99 30.29 -5.19
N TYR A 118 -8.28 29.49 -4.42
CA TYR A 118 -8.75 28.23 -3.85
C TYR A 118 -8.59 28.16 -2.32
N ILE A 119 -8.12 29.23 -1.68
CA ILE A 119 -8.08 29.45 -0.23
C ILE A 119 -9.38 30.16 0.19
#